data_AF-A0A0F6YK11-F1
#
_entry.id   AF-A0A0F6YK11-F1
#
_cell.length_a   1.000
_cell.length_b   1.000
_cell.length_c   1.000
_cell.angle_alpha   90.00
_cell.angle_beta   90.00
_cell.angle_gamma   90.00
#
_symmetry.space_group_name_H-M   'P 1'
#
loop_
_entity.id
_entity.type
_entity.pdbx_description
1 polymer ?
#
loop_
_entity_poly.entity_id
_entity_poly.type
_entity_poly.pdbx_seq_one_letter_code
_entity_poly.pdbx_strand_id
1 'polypeptide(L)'
;MRLPTFALALALFTTTASVATASVARAQDEVGPGREDPAPPRTRADVIALLSGFESTPTLDAWRAMGPTTIPLLRATIDDARTPGFVRLRAVHALGAFTTSEVRTTLRRLLRRSEGLVVREAVLALTTAFGAASEPDVAPLLSHSDTAVREAAIDALGRMGTAGARSRLQAHLAQERDEVLRERVQERLRGGAGSSPG
;
A
#
# COMPACT_ATOMS: atom_id res chain seq x y z
N MET A 1 -25.54 -65.74 -57.04
CA MET A 1 -24.37 -65.23 -57.81
C MET A 1 -24.79 -63.91 -58.46
N ARG A 2 -24.15 -62.81 -58.06
CA ARG A 2 -24.06 -61.47 -58.68
C ARG A 2 -25.32 -60.59 -58.89
N LEU A 3 -25.35 -59.56 -58.02
CA LEU A 3 -25.56 -58.09 -58.22
C LEU A 3 -26.89 -57.53 -58.77
N PRO A 4 -27.39 -56.52 -58.05
CA PRO A 4 -27.80 -55.22 -58.60
C PRO A 4 -27.02 -54.07 -57.89
N THR A 5 -26.31 -53.19 -58.59
CA THR A 5 -26.68 -51.90 -59.23
C THR A 5 -26.84 -50.66 -58.33
N PHE A 6 -26.25 -49.56 -58.86
CA PHE A 6 -26.59 -48.13 -58.72
C PHE A 6 -26.27 -47.45 -57.38
N ALA A 7 -25.34 -46.48 -57.40
CA ALA A 7 -25.61 -45.02 -57.45
C ALA A 7 -25.31 -44.45 -56.05
N LEU A 8 -24.95 -43.19 -55.81
CA LEU A 8 -24.50 -42.01 -56.53
C LEU A 8 -24.38 -40.98 -55.38
N ALA A 9 -23.45 -40.03 -55.49
CA ALA A 9 -23.52 -38.69 -54.89
C ALA A 9 -23.47 -38.59 -53.35
N LEU A 10 -22.44 -37.95 -52.80
CA LEU A 10 -22.17 -36.50 -52.76
C LEU A 10 -22.72 -35.90 -51.46
N ALA A 11 -21.82 -35.16 -50.82
CA ALA A 11 -21.93 -34.44 -49.56
C ALA A 11 -23.23 -33.63 -49.38
N LEU A 12 -23.56 -33.34 -48.12
CA LEU A 12 -23.54 -31.96 -47.61
C LEU A 12 -23.73 -31.91 -46.09
N PHE A 13 -23.01 -30.95 -45.51
CA PHE A 13 -23.07 -30.46 -44.13
C PHE A 13 -24.50 -30.03 -43.73
N THR A 14 -24.93 -30.39 -42.53
CA THR A 14 -25.70 -29.47 -41.66
C THR A 14 -25.42 -29.72 -40.18
N THR A 15 -25.14 -28.60 -39.51
CA THR A 15 -24.84 -28.42 -38.10
C THR A 15 -26.11 -28.48 -37.25
N THR A 16 -26.09 -29.14 -36.09
CA THR A 16 -26.76 -28.64 -34.88
C THR A 16 -25.94 -28.96 -33.63
N ALA A 17 -25.76 -27.92 -32.82
CA ALA A 17 -25.02 -27.89 -31.57
C ALA A 17 -25.71 -28.70 -30.45
N SER A 18 -24.96 -29.08 -29.41
CA SER A 18 -25.04 -28.39 -28.10
C SER A 18 -24.55 -29.25 -26.92
N VAL A 19 -23.95 -28.54 -25.95
CA VAL A 19 -23.71 -28.82 -24.53
C VAL A 19 -22.69 -29.91 -24.15
N ALA A 20 -21.53 -29.49 -23.63
CA ALA A 20 -21.28 -29.47 -22.19
C ALA A 20 -19.83 -29.08 -21.88
N THR A 21 -19.70 -27.92 -21.24
CA THR A 21 -18.48 -27.38 -20.65
C THR A 21 -17.88 -28.32 -19.61
N ALA A 22 -16.64 -28.76 -19.85
CA ALA A 22 -15.81 -29.37 -18.83
C ALA A 22 -15.42 -28.32 -17.78
N SER A 23 -15.89 -28.55 -16.55
CA SER A 23 -15.53 -27.82 -15.34
C SER A 23 -14.02 -27.87 -15.14
N VAL A 24 -13.34 -26.74 -15.32
CA VAL A 24 -11.94 -26.59 -14.91
C VAL A 24 -11.91 -26.59 -13.39
N ALA A 25 -11.39 -27.69 -12.87
CA ALA A 25 -11.17 -27.94 -11.48
C ALA A 25 -10.35 -26.81 -10.83
N ARG A 26 -10.81 -26.45 -9.64
CA ARG A 26 -10.15 -25.68 -8.58
C ARG A 26 -8.62 -25.78 -8.63
N ALA A 27 -7.98 -24.64 -8.80
CA ALA A 27 -6.62 -24.40 -8.31
C ALA A 27 -6.67 -23.21 -7.35
N GLN A 28 -6.57 -23.53 -6.07
CA GLN A 28 -5.89 -22.74 -5.03
C GLN A 28 -6.50 -21.37 -4.65
N ASP A 29 -7.36 -21.40 -3.64
CA ASP A 29 -7.26 -20.49 -2.49
C ASP A 29 -7.07 -21.38 -1.25
N GLU A 30 -5.87 -21.93 -1.12
CA GLU A 30 -5.42 -22.54 0.13
C GLU A 30 -5.16 -21.42 1.13
N VAL A 31 -6.14 -21.17 2.00
CA VAL A 31 -5.90 -20.50 3.28
C VAL A 31 -4.93 -21.39 4.06
N GLY A 32 -3.66 -20.99 4.09
CA GLY A 32 -2.63 -21.65 4.90
C GLY A 32 -3.06 -21.77 6.37
N PRO A 33 -2.49 -22.72 7.14
CA PRO A 33 -2.93 -23.01 8.49
C PRO A 33 -2.87 -21.74 9.34
N GLY A 34 -3.88 -21.55 10.20
CA GLY A 34 -4.12 -20.33 10.97
C GLY A 34 -2.83 -19.68 11.46
N ARG A 35 -2.51 -18.52 10.87
CA ARG A 35 -1.52 -17.63 11.45
C ARG A 35 -2.10 -17.18 12.79
N GLU A 36 -1.61 -17.73 13.89
CA GLU A 36 -1.89 -17.15 15.19
C GLU A 36 -1.41 -15.69 15.13
N ASP A 37 -2.35 -14.76 15.26
CA ASP A 37 -2.02 -13.35 15.38
C ASP A 37 -1.06 -13.20 16.57
N PRO A 38 0.09 -12.53 16.39
CA PRO A 38 1.09 -12.43 17.44
C PRO A 38 0.47 -11.78 18.67
N ALA A 39 0.76 -12.35 19.84
CA ALA A 39 0.31 -11.78 21.10
C ALA A 39 0.79 -10.32 21.24
N PRO A 40 -0.01 -9.42 21.88
CA PRO A 40 0.39 -8.02 22.06
C PRO A 40 1.75 -7.92 22.76
N PRO A 41 2.72 -7.17 22.19
CA PRO A 41 4.03 -7.01 22.81
C PRO A 41 3.87 -6.27 24.14
N ARG A 42 4.56 -6.76 25.17
CA ARG A 42 4.55 -6.17 26.51
C ARG A 42 5.80 -5.35 26.76
N THR A 43 6.85 -5.63 26.02
CA THR A 43 8.14 -4.96 26.13
C THR A 43 8.62 -4.44 24.79
N ARG A 44 9.60 -3.53 24.85
CA ARG A 44 10.29 -3.05 23.66
C ARG A 44 11.07 -4.18 22.97
N ALA A 45 11.60 -5.15 23.73
CA ALA A 45 12.29 -6.30 23.16
C ALA A 45 11.34 -7.16 22.31
N ASP A 46 10.09 -7.32 22.74
CA ASP A 46 9.06 -8.03 21.99
C ASP A 46 8.78 -7.33 20.65
N VAL A 47 8.62 -5.99 20.67
CA VAL A 47 8.46 -5.18 19.45
C VAL A 47 9.64 -5.37 18.51
N ILE A 48 10.87 -5.31 19.03
CA ILE A 48 12.08 -5.51 18.21
C ILE A 48 12.07 -6.91 17.61
N ALA A 49 11.73 -7.95 18.38
CA ALA A 49 11.66 -9.32 17.87
C ALA A 49 10.63 -9.46 16.74
N LEU A 50 9.41 -8.94 16.92
CA LEU A 50 8.36 -8.93 15.90
C LEU A 50 8.80 -8.21 14.62
N LEU A 51 9.46 -7.05 14.77
CA LEU A 51 9.89 -6.23 13.64
C LEU A 51 11.21 -6.70 13.01
N SER A 52 11.94 -7.62 13.66
CA SER A 52 13.17 -8.22 13.13
C SER A 52 12.90 -9.45 12.27
N GLY A 53 11.66 -9.93 12.20
CA GLY A 53 11.27 -11.09 11.40
C GLY A 53 11.68 -10.96 9.92
N PHE A 54 12.26 -12.03 9.37
CA PHE A 54 12.65 -12.13 7.96
C PHE A 54 11.49 -12.63 7.08
N GLU A 55 10.75 -13.63 7.56
CA GLU A 55 9.68 -14.29 6.81
C GLU A 55 8.32 -13.60 6.97
N SER A 56 8.07 -12.99 8.12
CA SER A 56 6.87 -12.18 8.33
C SER A 56 7.09 -11.10 9.39
N THR A 57 6.48 -9.95 9.14
CA THR A 57 6.31 -8.85 10.10
C THR A 57 4.82 -8.64 10.31
N PRO A 58 4.36 -8.20 11.50
CA PRO A 58 2.94 -8.00 11.73
C PRO A 58 2.35 -7.00 10.73
N THR A 59 1.16 -7.32 10.20
CA THR A 59 0.38 -6.43 9.33
C THR A 59 -0.18 -5.25 10.12
N LEU A 60 -0.65 -4.21 9.43
CA LEU A 60 -1.32 -3.08 10.10
C LEU A 60 -2.56 -3.52 10.89
N ASP A 61 -3.30 -4.53 10.41
CA ASP A 61 -4.45 -5.09 11.13
C ASP A 61 -4.01 -5.85 12.37
N ALA A 62 -2.90 -6.60 12.31
CA ALA A 62 -2.32 -7.21 13.50
C ALA A 62 -1.90 -6.15 14.53
N TRP A 63 -1.29 -5.03 14.10
CA TRP A 63 -0.97 -3.91 15.00
C TRP A 63 -2.23 -3.30 15.62
N ARG A 64 -3.31 -3.12 14.85
CA ARG A 64 -4.61 -2.66 15.37
C ARG A 64 -5.18 -3.62 16.40
N ALA A 65 -5.14 -4.92 16.14
CA ALA A 65 -5.63 -5.96 17.04
C ALA A 65 -4.83 -6.02 18.34
N MET A 66 -3.50 -5.83 18.29
CA MET A 66 -2.64 -5.73 19.48
C MET A 66 -2.92 -4.48 20.31
N GLY A 67 -3.50 -3.44 19.69
CA GLY A 67 -4.07 -2.30 20.39
C GLY A 67 -3.09 -1.15 20.67
N PRO A 68 -3.62 0.00 21.15
CA PRO A 68 -2.86 1.25 21.30
C PRO A 68 -1.80 1.18 22.42
N THR A 69 -1.85 0.17 23.30
CA THR A 69 -0.81 -0.07 24.31
C THR A 69 0.57 -0.33 23.69
N THR A 70 0.63 -0.70 22.40
CA THR A 70 1.87 -0.89 21.64
C THR A 70 2.52 0.42 21.20
N ILE A 71 1.77 1.52 21.10
CA ILE A 71 2.25 2.84 20.64
C ILE A 71 3.50 3.33 21.41
N PRO A 72 3.53 3.35 22.75
CA PRO A 72 4.73 3.77 23.48
C PRO A 72 5.95 2.87 23.21
N LEU A 73 5.75 1.56 22.99
CA LEU A 73 6.83 0.63 22.69
C LEU A 73 7.40 0.84 21.28
N LEU A 74 6.52 1.10 20.29
CA LEU A 74 6.92 1.47 18.94
C LEU A 74 7.70 2.79 18.93
N ARG A 75 7.21 3.82 19.66
CA ARG A 75 7.91 5.11 19.80
C ARG A 75 9.29 4.94 20.42
N ALA A 76 9.41 4.18 21.50
CA ALA A 76 10.69 3.89 22.13
C ALA A 76 11.65 3.12 21.20
N THR A 77 11.11 2.28 20.30
CA THR A 77 11.90 1.57 19.28
C THR A 77 12.41 2.51 18.19
N ILE A 78 11.61 3.49 17.77
CA ILE A 78 12.01 4.49 16.76
C ILE A 78 13.13 5.41 17.28
N ASP A 79 13.07 5.78 18.56
CA ASP A 79 13.97 6.79 19.15
C ASP A 79 15.29 6.21 19.69
N ASP A 80 15.44 4.89 19.82
CA ASP A 80 16.72 4.27 20.23
C ASP A 80 17.66 4.10 19.02
N ALA A 81 18.75 4.85 19.01
CA ALA A 81 19.78 4.79 17.98
C ALA A 81 20.50 3.43 17.87
N ARG A 82 20.42 2.57 18.91
CA ARG A 82 20.96 1.21 18.88
C ARG A 82 20.06 0.22 18.16
N THR A 83 18.80 0.58 17.89
CA THR A 83 17.91 -0.26 17.10
C THR A 83 18.35 -0.25 15.63
N PRO A 84 18.46 -1.42 14.97
CA PRO A 84 18.76 -1.47 13.55
C PRO A 84 17.83 -0.58 12.72
N GLY A 85 18.39 0.13 11.73
CA GLY A 85 17.64 1.13 10.95
C GLY A 85 16.37 0.57 10.30
N PHE A 86 16.41 -0.66 9.79
CA PHE A 86 15.24 -1.31 9.20
C PHE A 86 14.13 -1.59 10.23
N VAL A 87 14.48 -1.95 11.46
CA VAL A 87 13.50 -2.13 12.56
C VAL A 87 12.88 -0.79 12.93
N ARG A 88 13.68 0.29 12.98
CA ARG A 88 13.16 1.65 13.21
C ARG A 88 12.16 2.06 12.13
N LEU A 89 12.48 1.83 10.85
CA LEU A 89 11.59 2.12 9.73
C LEU A 89 10.29 1.31 9.81
N ARG A 90 10.37 0.00 10.08
CA ARG A 90 9.18 -0.85 10.27
C ARG A 90 8.34 -0.40 11.49
N ALA A 91 8.97 0.11 12.54
CA ALA A 91 8.25 0.70 13.67
C ALA A 91 7.51 1.99 13.28
N VAL A 92 8.10 2.85 12.43
CA VAL A 92 7.40 4.02 11.86
C VAL A 92 6.20 3.58 11.03
N HIS A 93 6.37 2.56 10.18
CA HIS A 93 5.30 1.97 9.38
C HIS A 93 4.13 1.49 10.27
N ALA A 94 4.45 0.74 11.32
CA ALA A 94 3.48 0.20 12.27
C ALA A 94 2.67 1.29 13.00
N LEU A 95 3.21 2.50 13.21
CA LEU A 95 2.43 3.62 13.74
C LEU A 95 1.25 3.99 12.83
N GLY A 96 1.32 3.70 11.53
CA GLY A 96 0.22 3.90 10.58
C GLY A 96 -1.04 3.07 10.87
N ALA A 97 -0.96 2.09 11.77
CA ALA A 97 -2.10 1.33 12.24
C ALA A 97 -3.04 2.17 13.15
N PHE A 98 -2.56 3.28 13.72
CA PHE A 98 -3.23 3.98 14.81
C PHE A 98 -3.56 5.44 14.46
N THR A 99 -4.75 5.89 14.86
CA THR A 99 -5.29 7.22 14.55
C THR A 99 -5.29 8.19 15.73
N THR A 100 -4.38 7.99 16.70
CA THR A 100 -4.31 8.83 17.90
C THR A 100 -3.56 10.15 17.64
N SER A 101 -3.85 11.18 18.45
CA SER A 101 -3.15 12.47 18.39
C SER A 101 -1.65 12.36 18.69
N GLU A 102 -1.28 11.45 19.59
CA GLU A 102 0.11 11.12 19.92
C GLU A 102 0.86 10.55 18.71
N VAL A 103 0.22 9.66 17.95
CA VAL A 103 0.79 9.09 16.72
C VAL A 103 0.98 10.18 15.67
N ARG A 104 -0.03 11.02 15.44
CA ARG A 104 0.10 12.17 14.52
C ARG A 104 1.28 13.07 14.93
N THR A 105 1.40 13.37 16.22
CA THR A 105 2.49 14.20 16.76
C THR A 105 3.86 13.55 16.51
N THR A 106 3.96 12.25 16.74
CA THR A 106 5.19 11.49 16.50
C THR A 106 5.56 11.50 15.03
N LEU A 107 4.64 11.20 14.13
CA LEU A 107 4.92 11.17 12.70
C LEU A 107 5.26 12.56 12.15
N ARG A 108 4.58 13.63 12.59
CA ARG A 108 4.95 15.03 12.26
C ARG A 108 6.38 15.37 12.68
N ARG A 109 6.85 14.86 13.83
CA ARG A 109 8.24 15.03 14.26
C ARG A 109 9.21 14.32 13.31
N LEU A 110 8.85 13.14 12.82
CA LEU A 110 9.68 12.38 11.88
C LEU A 110 9.76 13.02 10.49
N LEU A 111 8.73 13.74 10.06
CA LEU A 111 8.78 14.53 8.81
C LEU A 111 9.87 15.61 8.80
N ARG A 112 10.42 15.99 9.97
CA ARG A 112 11.48 17.00 10.11
C ARG A 112 12.88 16.40 10.23
N ARG A 113 13.02 15.08 10.05
CA ARG A 113 14.33 14.41 10.07
C ARG A 113 15.06 14.65 8.73
N SER A 114 16.39 14.61 8.77
CA SER A 114 17.23 14.72 7.56
C SER A 114 17.29 13.41 6.75
N GLU A 115 16.96 12.29 7.38
CA GLU A 115 16.99 10.97 6.75
C GLU A 115 15.77 10.81 5.81
N GLY A 116 15.96 10.95 4.50
CA GLY A 116 14.89 10.89 3.50
C GLY A 116 14.03 9.62 3.59
N LEU A 117 14.63 8.46 3.88
CA LEU A 117 13.87 7.21 4.09
C LEU A 117 12.90 7.29 5.27
N VAL A 118 13.31 7.89 6.39
CA VAL A 118 12.45 8.06 7.58
C VAL A 118 11.30 9.01 7.28
N VAL A 119 11.57 10.09 6.53
CA VAL A 119 10.53 11.05 6.13
C VAL A 119 9.51 10.37 5.21
N ARG A 120 9.96 9.62 4.20
CA ARG A 120 9.08 8.87 3.29
C ARG A 120 8.19 7.89 4.03
N GLU A 121 8.76 7.13 4.97
CA GLU A 121 7.99 6.18 5.78
C GLU A 121 6.96 6.89 6.68
N ALA A 122 7.33 8.03 7.26
CA ALA A 122 6.41 8.83 8.05
C ALA A 122 5.26 9.44 7.21
N VAL A 123 5.50 9.82 5.95
CA VAL A 123 4.44 10.23 5.01
C VAL A 123 3.48 9.07 4.73
N LEU A 124 4.01 7.87 4.48
CA LEU A 124 3.19 6.68 4.26
C LEU A 124 2.33 6.39 5.49
N ALA A 125 2.94 6.30 6.68
CA ALA A 125 2.24 6.05 7.93
C ALA A 125 1.16 7.11 8.24
N LEU A 126 1.43 8.40 8.00
CA LEU A 126 0.43 9.47 8.16
C LEU A 126 -0.75 9.30 7.22
N THR A 127 -0.48 9.02 5.95
CA THR A 127 -1.51 8.85 4.93
C THR A 127 -2.36 7.61 5.22
N THR A 128 -1.73 6.52 5.66
CA THR A 128 -2.41 5.27 6.04
C THR A 128 -3.28 5.45 7.27
N ALA A 129 -2.80 6.14 8.31
CA ALA A 129 -3.57 6.36 9.53
C ALA A 129 -4.72 7.37 9.33
N PHE A 130 -4.45 8.49 8.67
CA PHE A 130 -5.36 9.63 8.69
C PHE A 130 -6.00 9.95 7.33
N GLY A 131 -5.65 9.23 6.27
CA GLY A 131 -6.17 9.45 4.92
C GLY A 131 -6.03 10.91 4.49
N ALA A 132 -7.11 11.44 3.90
CA ALA A 132 -7.20 12.84 3.49
C ALA A 132 -6.96 13.85 4.62
N ALA A 133 -7.23 13.51 5.88
CA ALA A 133 -7.01 14.43 7.00
C ALA A 133 -5.52 14.69 7.28
N SER A 134 -4.60 13.94 6.66
CA SER A 134 -3.16 14.22 6.69
C SER A 134 -2.69 15.21 5.62
N GLU A 135 -3.56 15.70 4.73
CA GLU A 135 -3.19 16.66 3.67
C GLU A 135 -2.36 17.86 4.19
N PRO A 136 -2.73 18.53 5.31
CA PRO A 136 -1.95 19.67 5.82
C PRO A 136 -0.54 19.30 6.29
N ASP A 137 -0.32 18.03 6.66
CA ASP A 137 0.97 17.51 7.12
C ASP A 137 1.87 17.12 5.95
N VAL A 138 1.27 16.61 4.87
CA VAL A 138 1.98 16.10 3.69
C VAL A 138 2.26 17.21 2.66
N ALA A 139 1.32 18.13 2.44
CA ALA A 139 1.44 19.17 1.42
C ALA A 139 2.73 20.01 1.48
N PRO A 140 3.27 20.39 2.66
CA PRO A 140 4.53 21.13 2.74
C PRO A 140 5.73 20.38 2.14
N LEU A 141 5.69 19.05 2.08
CA LEU A 141 6.79 18.22 1.58
C LEU A 141 6.93 18.23 0.06
N LEU A 142 5.95 18.80 -0.66
CA LEU A 142 6.08 19.08 -2.10
C LEU A 142 7.24 20.04 -2.40
N SER A 143 7.66 20.85 -1.44
CA SER A 143 8.80 21.77 -1.58
C SER A 143 10.09 21.24 -0.93
N HIS A 144 10.15 19.94 -0.57
CA HIS A 144 11.31 19.36 0.09
C HIS A 144 12.52 19.30 -0.87
N SER A 145 13.74 19.44 -0.34
CA SER A 145 14.97 19.43 -1.14
C SER A 145 15.27 18.05 -1.75
N ASP A 146 15.03 16.98 -0.99
CA ASP A 146 15.14 15.59 -1.45
C ASP A 146 13.99 15.23 -2.41
N THR A 147 14.34 14.85 -3.64
CA THR A 147 13.42 14.40 -4.71
C THR A 147 12.58 13.20 -4.27
N ALA A 148 13.14 12.23 -3.53
CA ALA A 148 12.42 11.04 -3.09
C ALA A 148 11.36 11.36 -2.03
N VAL A 149 11.54 12.44 -1.26
CA VAL A 149 10.52 12.97 -0.33
C VAL A 149 9.42 13.69 -1.08
N ARG A 150 9.78 14.52 -2.09
CA ARG A 150 8.77 15.16 -2.97
C ARG A 150 7.91 14.11 -3.65
N GLU A 151 8.51 13.06 -4.22
CA GLU A 151 7.79 11.94 -4.83
C GLU A 151 6.80 11.29 -3.86
N ALA A 152 7.22 11.01 -2.63
CA ALA A 152 6.34 10.42 -1.62
C ALA A 152 5.16 11.34 -1.26
N ALA A 153 5.37 12.66 -1.22
CA ALA A 153 4.31 13.64 -1.01
C ALA A 153 3.35 13.70 -2.19
N ILE A 154 3.86 13.68 -3.43
CA ILE A 154 3.07 13.63 -4.66
C ILE A 154 2.18 12.40 -4.66
N ASP A 155 2.75 11.23 -4.37
CA ASP A 155 2.01 9.98 -4.33
C ASP A 155 0.96 9.94 -3.22
N ALA A 156 1.29 10.44 -2.03
CA ALA A 156 0.35 10.53 -0.93
C ALA A 156 -0.85 11.42 -1.25
N LEU A 157 -0.61 12.64 -1.75
CA LEU A 157 -1.68 13.55 -2.16
C LEU A 157 -2.49 12.99 -3.34
N GLY A 158 -1.83 12.30 -4.27
CA GLY A 158 -2.50 11.60 -5.36
C GLY A 158 -3.47 10.53 -4.89
N ARG A 159 -3.05 9.71 -3.91
CA ARG A 159 -3.91 8.70 -3.26
C ARG A 159 -5.07 9.33 -2.48
N MET A 160 -4.89 10.51 -1.88
CA MET A 160 -5.97 11.19 -1.16
C MET A 160 -7.11 11.59 -2.08
N GLY A 161 -6.81 11.98 -3.33
CA GLY A 161 -7.82 12.27 -4.36
C GLY A 161 -8.76 13.46 -4.08
N THR A 162 -8.61 14.14 -2.94
CA THR A 162 -9.47 15.26 -2.54
C THR A 162 -9.28 16.46 -3.45
N ALA A 163 -10.28 17.34 -3.51
CA ALA A 163 -10.16 18.61 -4.23
C ALA A 163 -8.98 19.47 -3.71
N GLY A 164 -8.75 19.46 -2.39
CA GLY A 164 -7.58 20.11 -1.76
C GLY A 164 -6.26 19.54 -2.26
N ALA A 165 -6.08 18.22 -2.14
CA ALA A 165 -4.87 17.54 -2.61
C ALA A 165 -4.61 17.74 -4.11
N ARG A 166 -5.66 17.68 -4.94
CA ARG A 166 -5.57 17.99 -6.39
C ARG A 166 -5.12 19.43 -6.64
N SER A 167 -5.66 20.39 -5.91
CA SER A 167 -5.24 21.80 -6.01
C SER A 167 -3.78 21.99 -5.63
N ARG A 168 -3.31 21.31 -4.55
CA ARG A 168 -1.88 21.31 -4.16
C ARG A 168 -0.99 20.75 -5.26
N LEU A 169 -1.35 19.63 -5.86
CA LEU A 169 -0.62 19.00 -6.95
C LEU A 169 -0.58 19.89 -8.21
N GLN A 170 -1.71 20.52 -8.58
CA GLN A 170 -1.75 21.47 -9.70
C GLN A 170 -0.83 22.67 -9.48
N ALA A 171 -0.88 23.27 -8.29
CA ALA A 171 0.00 24.37 -7.93
C ALA A 171 1.48 23.95 -7.96
N HIS A 172 1.80 22.73 -7.50
CA HIS A 172 3.16 22.21 -7.52
C HIS A 172 3.69 21.92 -8.93
N LEU A 173 2.84 21.45 -9.85
CA LEU A 173 3.23 21.19 -11.25
C LEU A 173 3.82 22.43 -11.94
N ALA A 174 3.40 23.64 -11.56
CA ALA A 174 3.91 24.89 -12.14
C ALA A 174 5.36 25.21 -11.74
N GLN A 175 5.85 24.64 -10.63
CA GLN A 175 7.16 24.97 -10.05
C GLN A 175 8.14 23.78 -10.01
N GLU A 176 7.66 22.55 -10.14
CA GLU A 176 8.52 21.37 -10.22
C GLU A 176 9.34 21.38 -11.52
N ARG A 177 10.65 21.18 -11.38
CA ARG A 177 11.64 21.23 -12.48
C ARG A 177 12.14 19.84 -12.86
N ASP A 178 11.99 18.86 -11.96
CA ASP A 178 12.30 17.46 -12.25
C ASP A 178 11.21 16.87 -13.15
N GLU A 179 11.57 16.52 -14.38
CA GLU A 179 10.61 16.01 -15.38
C GLU A 179 9.92 14.72 -14.95
N VAL A 180 10.61 13.84 -14.21
CA VAL A 180 10.02 12.60 -13.69
C VAL A 180 8.95 12.91 -12.67
N LEU A 181 9.19 13.88 -11.77
CA LEU A 181 8.19 14.30 -10.81
C LEU A 181 7.03 15.06 -11.46
N ARG A 182 7.28 15.85 -12.51
CA ARG A 182 6.22 16.51 -13.29
C ARG A 182 5.29 15.49 -13.92
N GLU A 183 5.84 14.45 -14.56
CA GLU A 183 5.06 13.34 -15.11
C GLU A 183 4.26 12.64 -14.01
N ARG A 184 4.89 12.32 -12.88
CA ARG A 184 4.23 11.69 -11.73
C ARG A 184 3.05 12.52 -11.20
N VAL A 185 3.21 13.85 -11.07
CA VAL A 185 2.11 14.75 -10.69
C VAL A 185 0.95 14.67 -11.68
N GLN A 186 1.25 14.68 -12.98
CA GLN A 186 0.22 14.56 -14.01
C GLN A 186 -0.49 13.20 -13.96
N GLU A 187 0.23 12.09 -13.74
CA GLU A 187 -0.37 10.77 -13.52
C GLU A 187 -1.34 10.78 -12.35
N ARG A 188 -0.94 11.33 -11.19
CA ARG A 188 -1.79 11.43 -10.00
C ARG A 188 -3.03 12.29 -10.26
N LEU A 189 -2.90 13.38 -11.02
CA LEU A 189 -4.02 14.25 -11.39
C LEU A 189 -5.01 13.58 -12.38
N ARG A 190 -4.53 12.70 -13.27
CA ARG A 190 -5.39 11.89 -14.16
C ARG A 190 -6.08 10.75 -13.42
N GLY A 191 -5.33 10.02 -12.57
CA GLY A 191 -5.82 8.83 -11.87
C GLY A 191 -6.76 9.10 -10.69
N GLY A 192 -6.69 10.28 -10.07
CA GLY A 192 -7.54 10.64 -8.92
C GLY A 192 -9.04 10.82 -9.21
N ALA A 193 -9.51 10.54 -10.43
CA ALA A 193 -10.91 10.64 -10.81
C ALA A 193 -11.69 9.30 -10.74
N GLY A 194 -11.08 8.16 -10.37
CA GLY A 194 -11.80 6.88 -10.47
C GLY A 194 -11.19 5.64 -9.81
N SER A 195 -10.55 5.75 -8.65
CA SER A 195 -10.07 4.54 -7.95
C SER A 195 -10.16 4.67 -6.43
N SER A 196 -11.37 4.52 -5.89
CA SER A 196 -11.53 3.93 -4.55
C SER A 196 -11.40 2.42 -4.70
N PRO A 197 -10.43 1.75 -4.05
CA PRO A 197 -10.64 0.38 -3.65
C PRO A 197 -11.64 0.37 -2.49
N GLY A 198 -12.58 -0.57 -2.52
CA GLY A 198 -13.69 -0.69 -1.58
C GLY A 198 -13.31 -1.01 -0.14
#